data_AF-A0A455U0S5-F1
#
_entry.id   AF-A0A455U0S5-F1
#
_cell.length_a   1.000
_cell.length_b   1.000
_cell.length_c   1.000
_cell.angle_alpha   90.00
_cell.angle_beta   90.00
_cell.angle_gamma   90.00
#
_symmetry.space_group_name_H-M   'P 1'
#
loop_
_entity.id
_entity.type
_entity.pdbx_description
1 polymer ?
#
loop_
_entity_poly.entity_id
_entity_poly.type
_entity_poly.pdbx_seq_one_letter_code
_entity_poly.pdbx_strand_id
1 'polypeptide(L)'
;MVLDRLDRYIARNVLAAIVVVQFVLLGLDITIAYIDDLGDVQAGYTALDALIYLLMRTPWRFYQYAPVAVLIGALIGLGSMASSNELTVMRAAGRSLARIVWGVMKPVLVVVAVVLVVAEYVSPRTEQYAEAWRLEKCRAKAPC
;
A
#
# COMPACT_ATOMS: atom_id res chain seq x y z
N MET A 1 -1.62 -28.69 -9.74
CA MET A 1 -2.75 -27.80 -10.09
C MET A 1 -2.15 -26.44 -10.46
N VAL A 2 -1.53 -26.42 -11.63
CA VAL A 2 -0.35 -25.61 -11.95
C VAL A 2 -0.80 -24.28 -12.54
N LEU A 3 -0.13 -23.19 -12.19
CA LEU A 3 -0.39 -21.85 -12.75
C LEU A 3 -0.35 -21.91 -14.28
N ASP A 4 -1.52 -21.83 -14.92
CA ASP A 4 -1.61 -21.53 -16.34
C ASP A 4 -0.92 -20.19 -16.64
N ARG A 5 -0.40 -20.04 -17.87
CA ARG A 5 0.18 -18.77 -18.33
C ARG A 5 -0.82 -17.60 -18.20
N LEU A 6 -2.11 -17.87 -18.41
CA LEU A 6 -3.20 -16.90 -18.27
C LEU A 6 -3.39 -16.46 -16.80
N ASP A 7 -3.35 -17.40 -15.85
CA ASP A 7 -3.48 -17.06 -14.43
C ASP A 7 -2.31 -16.18 -13.97
N ARG A 8 -1.09 -16.49 -14.43
CA ARG A 8 0.10 -15.67 -14.11
C ARG A 8 0.02 -14.28 -14.74
N TYR A 9 -0.55 -14.18 -15.93
CA TYR A 9 -0.74 -12.90 -16.61
C TYR A 9 -1.75 -12.01 -15.87
N ILE A 10 -2.93 -12.56 -15.53
CA ILE A 10 -3.93 -11.87 -14.69
C ILE A 10 -3.29 -11.46 -13.37
N ALA A 11 -2.57 -12.37 -12.71
CA ALA A 11 -1.95 -12.09 -11.42
C ALA A 11 -0.91 -10.96 -11.50
N ARG A 12 -0.09 -10.92 -12.56
CA ARG A 12 0.91 -9.87 -12.77
C ARG A 12 0.26 -8.52 -13.05
N ASN A 13 -0.77 -8.48 -13.90
CA ASN A 13 -1.47 -7.22 -14.22
C ASN A 13 -2.17 -6.64 -12.98
N VAL A 14 -2.90 -7.48 -12.24
CA VAL A 14 -3.57 -7.06 -11.00
C VAL A 14 -2.56 -6.63 -9.94
N LEU A 15 -1.51 -7.41 -9.70
CA LEU A 15 -0.48 -7.07 -8.72
C LEU A 15 0.24 -5.76 -9.08
N ALA A 16 0.58 -5.56 -10.36
CA ALA A 16 1.20 -4.32 -10.82
C ALA A 16 0.29 -3.12 -10.58
N ALA A 17 -1.01 -3.24 -10.91
CA ALA A 17 -1.99 -2.18 -10.65
C ALA A 17 -2.12 -1.87 -9.15
N ILE A 18 -2.19 -2.89 -8.28
CA ILE A 18 -2.22 -2.71 -6.82
C ILE A 18 -0.97 -1.98 -6.32
N VAL A 19 0.22 -2.38 -6.76
CA VAL A 19 1.48 -1.75 -6.33
C VAL A 19 1.54 -0.29 -6.79
N VAL A 20 1.13 0.01 -8.02
CA VAL A 20 1.08 1.38 -8.53
C VAL A 20 0.12 2.24 -7.72
N VAL A 21 -1.09 1.75 -7.48
CA VAL A 21 -2.09 2.49 -6.68
C VAL A 21 -1.60 2.69 -5.24
N GLN A 22 -1.03 1.66 -4.62
CA GLN A 22 -0.45 1.75 -3.28
C GLN A 22 0.65 2.81 -3.21
N PHE A 23 1.53 2.85 -4.22
CA PHE A 23 2.59 3.84 -4.30
C PHE A 23 2.06 5.27 -4.46
N VAL A 24 1.04 5.46 -5.31
CA VAL A 24 0.41 6.77 -5.52
C VAL A 24 -0.28 7.26 -4.25
N LEU A 25 -1.06 6.40 -3.58
CA LEU A 25 -1.77 6.76 -2.34
C LEU A 25 -0.79 7.13 -1.23
N LEU A 26 0.24 6.31 -1.02
CA LEU A 26 1.26 6.58 -0.01
C LEU A 26 2.11 7.81 -0.34
N GLY A 27 2.48 7.99 -1.60
CA GLY A 27 3.26 9.16 -2.02
C GLY A 27 2.49 10.46 -1.76
N LEU A 28 1.20 10.46 -2.08
CA LEU A 28 0.33 11.61 -1.82
C LEU A 28 0.18 11.87 -0.31
N ASP A 29 -0.13 10.83 0.46
CA ASP A 29 -0.32 10.90 1.92
C ASP A 29 0.96 11.38 2.65
N ILE A 30 2.13 10.85 2.29
CA ILE A 30 3.43 11.28 2.81
C ILE A 30 3.68 12.75 2.45
N THR A 31 3.40 13.15 1.22
CA THR A 31 3.61 14.56 0.80
C THR A 31 2.73 15.52 1.60
N ILE A 32 1.45 15.20 1.77
CA ILE A 32 0.52 16.02 2.56
C ILE A 32 0.98 16.11 4.01
N ALA A 33 1.29 14.97 4.63
CA ALA A 33 1.74 14.94 6.02
C ALA A 33 3.07 15.67 6.25
N TYR A 34 3.97 15.64 5.27
CA TYR A 34 5.20 16.42 5.33
C TYR A 34 4.93 17.92 5.30
N ILE A 35 4.00 18.38 4.46
CA ILE A 35 3.60 19.80 4.39
C ILE A 35 2.96 20.23 5.71
N ASP A 36 2.11 19.38 6.29
CA ASP A 36 1.44 19.66 7.57
C ASP A 36 2.47 19.76 8.72
N ASP A 37 3.41 18.81 8.81
CA ASP A 37 4.48 18.82 9.83
C ASP A 37 5.43 20.02 9.65
N LEU A 38 5.62 20.52 8.43
CA LEU A 38 6.41 21.73 8.15
C LEU A 38 5.71 23.02 8.64
N GLY A 39 4.37 23.04 8.63
CA GLY A 39 3.59 24.16 9.15
C GLY A 39 3.74 24.35 10.66
N ASP A 40 4.05 23.26 11.38
CA ASP A 40 4.20 23.21 12.84
C ASP A 40 5.67 23.32 13.30
N VAL A 41 6.58 23.67 12.39
CA VAL A 41 8.01 23.89 12.69
C VAL A 41 8.17 25.20 13.48
N GLN A 42 7.98 25.12 14.80
CA GLN A 42 8.37 26.16 15.75
C GLN A 42 9.49 25.66 16.67
N ALA A 43 10.50 26.51 16.82
CA ALA A 43 11.60 26.48 17.79
C ALA A 43 12.01 25.11 18.38
N GLY A 44 12.49 24.19 17.54
CA GLY A 44 13.19 22.97 18.03
C GLY A 44 13.01 21.72 17.16
N TYR A 45 11.97 21.69 16.33
CA TYR A 45 11.72 20.62 15.37
C TYR A 45 12.31 20.99 14.01
N THR A 46 13.29 20.22 13.50
CA THR A 46 13.94 20.53 12.21
C THR A 46 13.20 19.83 11.06
N ALA A 47 13.27 20.34 9.84
CA ALA A 47 12.70 19.67 8.65
C ALA A 47 13.22 18.22 8.46
N LEU A 48 14.44 17.93 8.90
CA LEU A 48 15.00 16.56 8.93
C LEU A 48 14.31 15.66 9.97
N ASP A 49 13.88 16.22 11.11
CA ASP A 49 13.18 15.47 12.15
C ASP A 49 11.78 15.07 11.69
N ALA A 50 11.07 15.97 10.99
CA ALA A 50 9.82 15.67 10.30
C ALA A 50 9.98 14.51 9.30
N LEU A 51 11.03 14.54 8.48
CA LEU A 51 11.28 13.48 7.49
C LEU A 51 11.56 12.12 8.14
N ILE A 52 12.39 12.08 9.19
CA ILE A 52 12.71 10.83 9.91
C ILE A 52 11.45 10.28 10.60
N TYR A 53 10.67 11.15 11.23
CA TYR A 53 9.40 10.77 11.86
C TYR A 53 8.42 10.17 10.85
N LEU A 54 8.31 10.79 9.68
CA LEU A 54 7.42 10.35 8.61
C LEU A 54 7.88 9.01 7.99
N LEU A 55 9.18 8.81 7.82
CA LEU A 55 9.74 7.52 7.41
C LEU A 55 9.44 6.42 8.44
N MET A 56 9.50 6.75 9.73
CA MET A 56 9.19 5.79 10.80
C MET A 56 7.69 5.42 10.83
N ARG A 57 6.79 6.34 10.45
CA ARG A 57 5.34 6.06 10.30
C ARG A 57 4.93 5.46 8.95
N THR A 58 5.85 5.38 7.99
CA THR A 58 5.55 4.83 6.65
C THR A 58 5.01 3.38 6.69
N PRO A 59 5.53 2.44 7.51
CA PRO A 59 4.99 1.09 7.59
C PRO A 59 3.55 1.02 8.09
N TRP A 60 3.18 1.88 9.05
CA TRP A 60 1.83 1.99 9.57
C TRP A 60 0.86 2.57 8.55
N ARG A 61 1.29 3.61 7.82
CA ARG A 61 0.54 4.19 6.68
C ARG A 61 0.34 3.15 5.57
N PHE A 62 1.39 2.40 5.22
CA PHE A 62 1.32 1.33 4.22
C PHE A 62 0.19 0.33 4.53
N TYR A 63 0.13 -0.14 5.77
CA TYR A 63 -0.93 -1.07 6.21
C TYR A 63 -2.33 -0.47 6.10
N GLN A 64 -2.53 0.79 6.47
CA GLN A 64 -3.85 1.43 6.42
C GLN A 64 -4.38 1.67 4.99
N TYR A 65 -3.49 2.03 4.06
CA TYR A 65 -3.90 2.26 2.68
C TYR A 65 -3.99 0.98 1.84
N ALA A 66 -3.39 -0.13 2.30
CA ALA A 66 -3.37 -1.38 1.55
C ALA A 66 -4.76 -1.93 1.16
N PRO A 67 -5.81 -1.94 2.02
CA PRO A 67 -7.13 -2.42 1.61
C PRO A 67 -7.73 -1.60 0.47
N VAL A 68 -7.59 -0.26 0.53
CA VAL A 68 -8.10 0.65 -0.50
C VAL A 68 -7.31 0.48 -1.81
N ALA A 69 -5.99 0.36 -1.72
CA ALA A 69 -5.15 0.12 -2.89
C ALA A 69 -5.40 -1.25 -3.54
N VAL A 70 -5.65 -2.30 -2.76
CA VAL A 70 -6.02 -3.62 -3.27
C VAL A 70 -7.34 -3.56 -4.03
N LEU A 71 -8.34 -2.87 -3.47
CA LEU A 71 -9.65 -2.70 -4.12
C LEU A 71 -9.51 -1.94 -5.45
N ILE A 72 -8.94 -0.74 -5.41
CA ILE A 72 -8.80 0.13 -6.59
C ILE A 72 -7.86 -0.52 -7.62
N GLY A 73 -6.74 -1.09 -7.18
CA GLY A 73 -5.79 -1.77 -8.04
C GLY A 73 -6.38 -3.00 -8.73
N ALA A 74 -7.20 -3.80 -8.04
CA ALA A 74 -7.90 -4.91 -8.66
C ALA A 74 -8.94 -4.44 -9.69
N LEU A 75 -9.68 -3.36 -9.40
CA LEU A 75 -10.62 -2.76 -10.34
C LEU A 75 -9.93 -2.23 -11.59
N ILE A 76 -8.80 -1.52 -11.43
CA ILE A 76 -8.01 -0.99 -12.55
C ILE A 76 -7.39 -2.14 -13.36
N GLY A 77 -6.77 -3.12 -12.69
CA GLY A 77 -6.10 -4.24 -13.35
C GLY A 77 -7.07 -5.13 -14.14
N LEU A 78 -8.25 -5.42 -13.59
CA LEU A 78 -9.29 -6.14 -14.32
C LEU A 78 -9.97 -5.25 -15.38
N GLY A 79 -10.18 -3.98 -15.06
CA GLY A 79 -10.77 -2.99 -15.97
C GLY A 79 -9.95 -2.78 -17.24
N SER A 80 -8.62 -2.73 -17.13
CA SER A 80 -7.73 -2.60 -18.30
C SER A 80 -7.72 -3.84 -19.19
N MET A 81 -7.83 -5.03 -18.61
CA MET A 81 -7.95 -6.28 -19.36
C MET A 81 -9.35 -6.40 -20.01
N ALA A 82 -10.39 -5.90 -19.34
CA ALA A 82 -11.74 -5.84 -19.88
C ALA A 82 -11.86 -4.85 -21.04
N SER A 83 -11.27 -3.65 -20.94
CA SER A 83 -11.28 -2.63 -22.00
C SER A 83 -10.51 -3.08 -23.25
N SER A 84 -9.48 -3.90 -23.07
CA SER A 84 -8.70 -4.51 -24.15
C SER A 84 -9.35 -5.79 -24.71
N ASN A 85 -10.58 -6.12 -24.30
CA ASN A 85 -11.31 -7.35 -24.66
C ASN A 85 -10.61 -8.68 -24.29
N GLU A 86 -9.55 -8.65 -23.48
CA GLU A 86 -8.81 -9.86 -23.11
C GLU A 86 -9.67 -10.82 -22.26
N LEU A 87 -10.44 -10.28 -21.31
CA LEU A 87 -11.38 -11.10 -20.51
C LEU A 87 -12.45 -11.75 -21.38
N THR A 88 -12.96 -11.02 -22.38
CA THR A 88 -13.98 -11.51 -23.31
C THR A 88 -13.43 -12.66 -24.15
N VAL A 89 -12.21 -12.53 -24.68
CA VAL A 89 -11.54 -13.58 -25.45
C VAL A 89 -11.25 -14.81 -24.59
N MET A 90 -10.79 -14.63 -23.34
CA MET A 90 -10.57 -15.76 -22.42
C MET A 90 -11.86 -16.55 -22.15
N ARG A 91 -13.00 -15.85 -22.00
CA ARG A 91 -14.31 -16.50 -21.82
C ARG A 91 -14.79 -17.19 -23.09
N ALA A 92 -14.59 -16.58 -24.27
CA ALA A 92 -14.91 -17.19 -25.56
C ALA A 92 -14.09 -18.47 -25.83
N ALA A 93 -12.84 -18.52 -25.34
CA ALA A 93 -11.98 -19.71 -25.37
C ALA A 93 -12.37 -20.79 -24.34
N GLY A 94 -13.52 -20.67 -23.68
CA GLY A 94 -14.05 -21.66 -22.74
C GLY A 94 -13.50 -21.57 -21.31
N ARG A 95 -12.80 -20.50 -20.95
CA ARG A 95 -12.30 -20.32 -19.58
C ARG A 95 -13.42 -19.82 -18.66
N SER A 96 -13.68 -20.56 -17.58
CA SER A 96 -14.74 -20.22 -16.65
C SER A 96 -14.43 -18.94 -15.86
N LEU A 97 -15.49 -18.18 -15.53
CA LEU A 97 -15.38 -16.97 -14.71
C LEU A 97 -14.74 -17.27 -13.35
N ALA A 98 -15.12 -18.38 -12.71
CA ALA A 98 -14.56 -18.80 -11.43
C ALA A 98 -13.03 -18.97 -11.48
N ARG A 99 -12.48 -19.46 -12.60
CA ARG A 99 -11.03 -19.61 -12.77
C ARG A 99 -10.34 -18.25 -12.92
N ILE A 100 -10.97 -17.29 -13.60
CA ILE A 100 -10.47 -15.92 -13.71
C ILE A 100 -10.42 -15.27 -12.32
N VAL A 101 -11.52 -15.37 -11.56
CA VAL A 101 -11.59 -14.87 -10.17
C VAL A 101 -10.51 -15.52 -9.30
N TRP A 102 -10.30 -16.83 -9.43
CA TRP A 102 -9.23 -17.52 -8.71
C TRP A 102 -7.82 -17.03 -9.10
N GLY A 103 -7.63 -16.63 -10.36
CA GLY A 103 -6.41 -15.98 -10.83
C GLY A 103 -6.13 -14.64 -10.14
N VAL A 104 -7.18 -13.88 -9.83
CA VAL A 104 -7.14 -12.60 -9.10
C VAL A 104 -6.96 -12.79 -7.59
N MET A 105 -7.56 -13.84 -7.02
CA MET A 105 -7.43 -14.11 -5.58
C MET A 105 -5.99 -14.41 -5.17
N LYS A 106 -5.18 -15.04 -6.04
CA LYS A 106 -3.77 -15.36 -5.78
C LYS A 106 -2.92 -14.11 -5.42
N PRO A 107 -2.81 -13.07 -6.26
CA PRO A 107 -2.03 -11.88 -5.92
C PRO A 107 -2.64 -11.13 -4.71
N VAL A 108 -3.96 -11.11 -4.56
CA VAL A 108 -4.62 -10.48 -3.40
C VAL A 108 -4.19 -11.17 -2.10
N LEU A 109 -4.22 -12.51 -2.06
CA LEU A 109 -3.76 -13.27 -0.90
C LEU A 109 -2.28 -13.04 -0.60
N VAL A 110 -1.43 -12.91 -1.62
CA VAL A 110 -0.01 -12.56 -1.45
C VAL A 110 0.13 -11.18 -0.81
N VAL A 111 -0.62 -10.18 -1.30
CA VAL A 111 -0.60 -8.82 -0.72
C VAL A 111 -1.09 -8.85 0.72
N VAL A 112 -2.20 -9.55 1.02
CA VAL A 112 -2.72 -9.70 2.39
C VAL A 112 -1.67 -10.32 3.31
N ALA A 113 -0.98 -11.38 2.87
CA ALA A 113 0.07 -12.00 3.66
C ALA A 113 1.23 -11.02 3.96
N VAL A 114 1.66 -10.25 2.95
CA VAL A 114 2.70 -9.22 3.12
C VAL A 114 2.24 -8.13 4.11
N VAL A 115 1.00 -7.66 3.96
CA VAL A 115 0.41 -6.62 4.81
C VAL A 115 0.29 -7.10 6.26
N LEU A 116 -0.11 -8.36 6.49
CA LEU A 116 -0.16 -8.96 7.83
C LEU A 116 1.21 -9.05 8.47
N VAL A 117 2.24 -9.49 7.72
CA VAL A 117 3.62 -9.54 8.22
C VAL A 117 4.11 -8.15 8.61
N VAL A 118 3.81 -7.12 7.80
CA VAL A 118 4.15 -5.72 8.14
C VAL A 118 3.38 -5.24 9.36
N ALA A 119 2.08 -5.57 9.45
CA ALA A 119 1.21 -5.16 10.55
C ALA A 119 1.66 -5.75 11.89
N GLU A 120 2.10 -7.01 11.91
CA GLU A 120 2.38 -7.72 13.15
C GLU A 120 3.83 -7.54 13.63
N TYR A 121 4.80 -7.44 12.70
CA TYR A 121 6.22 -7.39 13.06
C TYR A 121 6.85 -6.00 12.96
N VAL A 122 6.38 -5.16 12.02
CA VAL A 122 7.03 -3.88 11.69
C VAL A 122 6.30 -2.73 12.36
N SER A 123 4.99 -2.62 12.12
CA SER A 123 4.13 -1.53 12.58
C SER A 123 4.20 -1.25 14.10
N PRO A 124 4.02 -2.23 15.02
CA PRO A 124 4.00 -1.95 16.45
C PRO A 124 5.37 -1.49 16.97
N ARG A 125 6.46 -1.97 16.38
CA ARG A 125 7.80 -1.53 16.76
C ARG A 125 8.02 -0.09 16.30
N THR A 126 7.72 0.22 15.04
CA THR A 126 8.00 1.55 14.49
C THR A 126 7.12 2.64 15.10
N GLU A 127 5.85 2.37 15.40
CA GLU A 127 4.96 3.35 16.05
C GLU A 127 5.41 3.65 17.49
N GLN A 128 5.74 2.63 18.28
CA GLN A 128 6.22 2.83 19.66
C GLN A 128 7.51 3.66 19.70
N TYR A 129 8.45 3.40 18.78
CA TYR A 129 9.67 4.20 18.67
C TYR A 129 9.38 5.62 18.17
N ALA A 130 8.46 5.80 17.22
CA ALA A 130 8.13 7.12 16.67
C ALA A 130 7.45 8.02 17.70
N GLU A 131 6.51 7.49 18.47
CA GLU A 131 5.84 8.24 19.53
C GLU A 131 6.78 8.56 20.69
N ALA A 132 7.60 7.60 21.13
CA ALA A 132 8.60 7.84 22.18
C ALA A 132 9.61 8.92 21.76
N TRP A 133 10.11 8.85 20.52
CA TRP A 133 11.06 9.82 19.98
C TRP A 133 10.47 11.24 19.87
N ARG A 134 9.21 11.35 19.44
CA ARG A 134 8.50 12.64 19.39
C ARG A 134 8.30 13.20 20.79
N LEU A 135 7.87 12.38 21.76
CA LEU A 135 7.64 12.79 23.14
C LEU A 135 8.94 13.25 23.82
N GLU A 136 10.06 12.57 23.61
CA GLU A 136 11.37 12.99 24.13
C GLU A 136 11.79 14.36 23.58
N LYS A 137 11.62 14.58 22.27
CA LYS A 137 11.97 15.86 21.63
C LYS A 137 11.05 17.01 22.04
N CYS A 138 9.75 16.75 22.21
CA CYS A 138 8.80 17.74 22.71
C CYS A 138 9.03 18.05 24.21
N ARG A 139 9.38 17.06 25.04
CA ARG A 139 9.59 17.25 26.48
C ARG A 139 10.90 17.96 26.82
N ALA A 140 11.93 17.85 25.98
CA ALA A 140 13.26 18.43 26.23
C ALA A 140 13.38 19.94 25.94
N LYS A 141 12.42 20.59 25.25
CA LYS A 141 12.62 21.96 24.72
C LYS A 141 11.47 22.97 24.88
N ALA A 142 10.49 22.71 25.78
CA ALA A 142 9.31 23.53 26.14
C ALA A 142 7.99 23.08 25.47
N PRO A 143 6.81 23.35 26.10
CA PRO A 143 5.57 22.61 25.84
C PRO A 143 4.95 22.98 24.49
N CYS A 144 4.52 21.95 23.77
CA CYS A 144 3.63 22.06 22.60
C CYS A 144 2.27 22.64 22.99
#